data_AF-A0A2Y9QG94-F1
#
_entry.id   AF-A0A2Y9QG94-F1
#
_cell.length_a   1.000
_cell.length_b   1.000
_cell.length_c   1.000
_cell.angle_alpha   90.00
_cell.angle_beta   90.00
_cell.angle_gamma   90.00
#
_symmetry.space_group_name_H-M   'P 1'
#
loop_
_entity.id
_entity.type
_entity.pdbx_description
1 polymer ?
#
loop_
_entity_poly.entity_id
_entity_poly.type
_entity_poly.pdbx_seq_one_letter_code
_entity_poly.pdbx_strand_id
1 'polypeptide(L)'
;MSKRSPGGTEVKRSAANQKVEKERELELQEKLAEQRLVLKGEHEEALRVLRAAHEQEKEALIQSSQEAKAALQETIDGLTSQLQAFQAKMKRAEESILSRNYKKHIQDYGSPSPFWVQELESLHFVIEMKNERIHELDKRLIHMETVKEKNLMLEEKITTLQQENEDLHIRGRNQVVMSRQLSEDLLLTREALEKESQLRRQLQQEKEELLYRVLGADASPTFPLASVTPPKVSFLAT
;
A
#
# COMPACT_ATOMS: atom_id res chain seq x y z
N MET A 1 78.60 0.42 33.41
CA MET A 1 77.34 1.07 33.88
C MET A 1 76.31 0.93 32.77
N SER A 2 75.24 0.18 33.01
CA SER A 2 74.30 -0.30 31.98
C SER A 2 73.19 0.72 31.73
N LYS A 3 73.03 1.16 30.47
CA LYS A 3 71.96 2.06 30.03
C LYS A 3 70.61 1.32 30.10
N ARG A 4 69.72 1.72 31.02
CA ARG A 4 68.32 1.25 31.04
C ARG A 4 67.53 1.99 29.97
N SER A 5 66.85 1.22 29.12
CA SER A 5 66.03 1.68 28.01
C SER A 5 64.73 2.35 28.51
N PRO A 6 64.29 3.50 27.93
CA PRO A 6 63.05 4.22 28.35
C PRO A 6 61.74 3.54 27.94
N GLY A 7 61.78 2.51 27.08
CA GLY A 7 60.58 1.92 26.46
C GLY A 7 59.65 1.13 27.40
N GLY A 8 60.06 0.82 28.63
CA GLY A 8 59.26 -0.01 29.56
C GLY A 8 58.11 0.72 30.26
N THR A 9 58.15 2.05 30.35
CA THR A 9 57.17 2.88 31.08
C THR A 9 56.02 3.36 30.20
N GLU A 10 56.26 3.65 28.92
CA GLU A 10 55.23 4.03 27.95
C GLU A 10 54.34 2.82 27.57
N VAL A 11 54.94 1.64 27.44
CA VAL A 11 54.21 0.38 27.17
C VAL A 11 53.26 0.04 28.32
N LYS A 12 53.66 0.28 29.58
CA LYS A 12 52.79 0.07 30.75
C LYS A 12 51.63 1.06 30.84
N ARG A 13 51.84 2.34 30.51
CA ARG A 13 50.74 3.34 30.45
C ARG A 13 49.77 3.06 29.30
N SER A 14 50.28 2.66 28.13
CA SER A 14 49.47 2.25 26.98
C SER A 14 48.59 1.03 27.33
N ALA A 15 49.15 0.02 28.00
CA ALA A 15 48.40 -1.15 28.44
C ALA A 15 47.35 -0.84 29.53
N ALA A 16 47.65 0.09 30.44
CA ALA A 16 46.69 0.54 31.45
C ALA A 16 45.52 1.33 30.82
N ASN A 17 45.81 2.23 29.87
CA ASN A 17 44.77 2.94 29.13
C ASN A 17 43.90 1.98 28.30
N GLN A 18 44.49 0.99 27.64
CA GLN A 18 43.73 -0.04 26.92
C GLN A 18 42.83 -0.88 27.84
N LYS A 19 43.23 -1.13 29.10
CA LYS A 19 42.37 -1.81 30.08
C LYS A 19 41.17 -0.96 30.47
N VAL A 20 41.40 0.32 30.78
CA VAL A 20 40.32 1.25 31.17
C VAL A 20 39.32 1.46 30.02
N GLU A 21 39.81 1.58 28.78
CA GLU A 21 38.93 1.68 27.61
C GLU A 21 38.11 0.39 27.40
N LYS A 22 38.70 -0.80 27.59
CA LYS A 22 37.96 -2.07 27.53
C LYS A 22 36.90 -2.20 28.63
N GLU A 23 37.21 -1.77 29.86
CA GLU A 23 36.22 -1.76 30.96
C GLU A 23 35.06 -0.81 30.65
N ARG A 24 35.35 0.38 30.11
CA ARG A 24 34.30 1.32 29.65
C ARG A 24 33.47 0.76 28.51
N GLU A 25 34.08 0.08 27.55
CA GLU A 25 33.37 -0.60 26.46
C GLU A 25 32.43 -1.69 27.01
N LEU A 26 32.88 -2.47 28.01
CA LEU A 26 32.05 -3.50 28.66
C LEU A 26 30.87 -2.87 29.42
N GLU A 27 31.11 -1.83 30.21
CA GLU A 27 30.03 -1.10 30.91
C GLU A 27 29.00 -0.50 29.94
N LEU A 28 29.46 0.04 28.79
CA LEU A 28 28.57 0.52 27.74
C LEU A 28 27.77 -0.62 27.10
N GLN A 29 28.40 -1.78 26.87
CA GLN A 29 27.72 -2.96 26.35
C GLN A 29 26.68 -3.51 27.32
N GLU A 30 26.97 -3.55 28.62
CA GLU A 30 26.01 -3.95 29.66
C GLU A 30 24.83 -2.98 29.72
N LYS A 31 25.08 -1.67 29.77
CA LYS A 31 23.99 -0.66 29.74
C LYS A 31 23.13 -0.76 28.49
N LEU A 32 23.73 -0.98 27.32
CA LEU A 32 22.98 -1.22 26.08
C LEU A 32 22.20 -2.54 26.13
N ALA A 33 22.71 -3.57 26.78
CA ALA A 33 22.00 -4.84 26.96
C ALA A 33 20.80 -4.68 27.90
N GLU A 34 20.96 -3.97 29.02
CA GLU A 34 19.88 -3.63 29.96
C GLU A 34 18.79 -2.80 29.28
N GLN A 35 19.17 -1.74 28.55
CA GLN A 35 18.22 -0.92 27.78
C GLN A 35 17.44 -1.74 26.75
N ARG A 36 18.12 -2.64 26.02
CA ARG A 36 17.45 -3.55 25.08
C ARG A 36 16.47 -4.48 25.78
N LEU A 37 16.78 -4.94 26.99
CA LEU A 37 15.93 -5.84 27.75
C LEU A 37 14.67 -5.12 28.26
N VAL A 38 14.82 -3.90 28.77
CA VAL A 38 13.68 -3.04 29.17
C VAL A 38 12.79 -2.72 27.98
N LEU A 39 13.37 -2.23 26.87
CA LEU A 39 12.62 -1.92 25.64
C LEU A 39 11.87 -3.13 25.10
N LYS A 40 12.48 -4.32 25.16
CA LYS A 40 11.83 -5.56 24.75
C LYS A 40 10.65 -5.91 25.66
N GLY A 41 10.80 -5.76 26.97
CA GLY A 41 9.72 -5.96 27.94
C GLY A 41 8.56 -4.99 27.73
N GLU A 42 8.84 -3.70 27.53
CA GLU A 42 7.84 -2.68 27.22
C GLU A 42 7.11 -2.97 25.90
N HIS A 43 7.84 -3.40 24.87
CA HIS A 43 7.26 -3.79 23.60
C HIS A 43 6.34 -5.01 23.73
N GLU A 44 6.77 -6.04 24.48
CA GLU A 44 5.97 -7.23 24.75
C GLU A 44 4.70 -6.90 25.54
N GLU A 45 4.79 -5.98 26.52
CA GLU A 45 3.65 -5.49 27.28
C GLU A 45 2.67 -4.72 26.37
N ALA A 46 3.18 -3.78 25.57
CA ALA A 46 2.38 -3.00 24.64
C ALA A 46 1.66 -3.90 23.62
N LEU A 47 2.33 -4.93 23.11
CA LEU A 47 1.72 -5.93 22.23
C LEU A 47 0.63 -6.73 22.96
N ARG A 48 0.82 -7.07 24.24
CA ARG A 48 -0.17 -7.80 25.02
C ARG A 48 -1.43 -6.97 25.25
N VAL A 49 -1.27 -5.71 25.65
CA VAL A 49 -2.38 -4.77 25.84
C VAL A 49 -3.12 -4.54 24.52
N LEU A 50 -2.38 -4.34 23.42
CA LEU A 50 -2.98 -4.15 22.10
C LEU A 50 -3.81 -5.36 21.66
N ARG A 51 -3.29 -6.58 21.88
CA ARG A 51 -4.04 -7.83 21.59
C ARG A 51 -5.30 -7.97 22.45
N ALA A 52 -5.20 -7.66 23.74
CA ALA A 52 -6.34 -7.72 24.64
C ALA A 52 -7.44 -6.71 24.25
N ALA A 53 -7.06 -5.47 23.93
CA ALA A 53 -7.98 -4.45 23.44
C ALA A 53 -8.65 -4.85 22.12
N HIS A 54 -7.87 -5.40 21.18
CA HIS A 54 -8.40 -5.88 19.90
C HIS A 54 -9.40 -7.04 20.07
N GLU A 55 -9.10 -8.04 20.91
CA GLU A 55 -10.07 -9.12 21.16
C GLU A 55 -11.33 -8.60 21.87
N GLN A 56 -11.20 -7.67 22.81
CA GLN A 56 -12.35 -7.04 23.46
C GLN A 56 -13.23 -6.27 22.46
N GLU A 57 -12.62 -5.47 21.56
CA GLU A 57 -13.35 -4.74 20.53
C GLU A 57 -14.06 -5.69 19.56
N LYS A 58 -13.37 -6.77 19.16
CA LYS A 58 -13.93 -7.82 18.31
C LYS A 58 -15.11 -8.52 18.97
N GLU A 59 -15.02 -8.86 20.25
CA GLU A 59 -16.12 -9.45 21.00
C GLU A 59 -17.31 -8.49 21.11
N ALA A 60 -17.07 -7.22 21.42
CA ALA A 60 -18.11 -6.19 21.48
C ALA A 60 -18.81 -6.00 20.12
N LEU A 61 -18.03 -6.00 19.02
CA LEU A 61 -18.56 -5.91 17.66
C LEU A 61 -19.42 -7.14 17.31
N ILE A 62 -18.99 -8.34 17.70
CA ILE A 62 -19.76 -9.57 17.50
C ILE A 62 -21.08 -9.51 18.27
N GLN A 63 -21.06 -9.11 19.53
CA GLN A 63 -22.26 -8.96 20.36
C GLN A 63 -23.23 -7.94 19.77
N SER A 64 -22.74 -6.74 19.44
CA SER A 64 -23.58 -5.70 18.81
C SER A 64 -24.18 -6.17 17.48
N SER A 65 -23.41 -6.90 16.67
CA SER A 65 -23.92 -7.47 15.41
C SER A 65 -25.01 -8.53 15.67
N GLN A 66 -24.84 -9.38 16.68
CA GLN A 66 -25.84 -10.38 17.05
C GLN A 66 -27.12 -9.75 17.59
N GLU A 67 -27.01 -8.73 18.45
CA GLU A 67 -28.14 -7.96 18.96
C GLU A 67 -28.91 -7.26 17.83
N ALA A 68 -28.20 -6.60 16.91
CA ALA A 68 -28.81 -5.98 15.75
C ALA A 68 -29.53 -7.01 14.85
N LYS A 69 -28.93 -8.19 14.64
CA LYS A 69 -29.57 -9.29 13.90
C LYS A 69 -30.81 -9.79 14.62
N ALA A 70 -30.78 -9.96 15.94
CA ALA A 70 -31.92 -10.41 16.72
C ALA A 70 -33.07 -9.40 16.67
N ALA A 71 -32.79 -8.11 16.83
CA ALA A 71 -33.78 -7.04 16.71
C ALA A 71 -34.41 -7.01 15.31
N LEU A 72 -33.60 -7.14 14.25
CA LEU A 72 -34.13 -7.23 12.88
C LEU A 72 -35.00 -8.47 12.70
N GLN A 73 -34.59 -9.62 13.22
CA GLN A 73 -35.41 -10.84 13.14
C GLN A 73 -36.76 -10.68 13.84
N GLU A 74 -36.80 -10.07 15.03
CA GLU A 74 -38.05 -9.78 15.74
C GLU A 74 -38.97 -8.87 14.92
N THR A 75 -38.42 -7.85 14.24
CA THR A 75 -39.22 -6.99 13.36
C THR A 75 -39.75 -7.74 12.14
N ILE A 76 -38.95 -8.65 11.56
CA ILE A 76 -39.36 -9.50 10.44
C ILE A 76 -40.52 -10.41 10.87
N ASP A 77 -40.41 -11.05 12.03
CA ASP A 77 -41.43 -11.97 12.54
C ASP A 77 -42.73 -11.22 12.88
N GLY A 78 -42.62 -10.02 13.45
CA GLY A 78 -43.74 -9.13 13.71
C GLY A 78 -44.47 -8.71 12.42
N LEU A 79 -43.72 -8.24 11.41
CA LEU A 79 -44.28 -7.88 10.11
C LEU A 79 -44.89 -9.07 9.39
N THR A 80 -44.25 -10.24 9.46
CA THR A 80 -44.74 -11.49 8.87
C THR A 80 -46.08 -11.90 9.49
N SER A 81 -46.18 -11.81 10.81
CA SER A 81 -47.43 -12.11 11.54
C SER A 81 -48.55 -11.14 11.17
N GLN A 82 -48.24 -9.83 11.04
CA GLN A 82 -49.21 -8.83 10.59
C GLN A 82 -49.67 -9.09 9.17
N LEU A 83 -48.75 -9.42 8.26
CA LEU A 83 -49.04 -9.76 6.88
C LEU A 83 -49.97 -10.97 6.81
N GLN A 84 -49.67 -12.05 7.54
CA GLN A 84 -50.51 -13.25 7.60
C GLN A 84 -51.90 -12.95 8.15
N ALA A 85 -52.01 -12.15 9.22
CA ALA A 85 -53.29 -11.74 9.78
C ALA A 85 -54.12 -10.90 8.79
N PHE A 86 -53.46 -10.00 8.04
CA PHE A 86 -54.10 -9.19 7.01
C PHE A 86 -54.57 -10.05 5.82
N GLN A 87 -53.71 -10.95 5.33
CA GLN A 87 -54.06 -11.91 4.27
C GLN A 87 -55.25 -12.79 4.68
N ALA A 88 -55.28 -13.28 5.93
CA ALA A 88 -56.41 -14.06 6.44
C ALA A 88 -57.71 -13.25 6.49
N LYS A 89 -57.65 -11.95 6.86
CA LYS A 89 -58.81 -11.06 6.82
C LYS A 89 -59.29 -10.80 5.40
N MET A 90 -58.38 -10.57 4.47
CA MET A 90 -58.67 -10.37 3.05
C MET A 90 -59.35 -11.61 2.46
N LYS A 91 -58.79 -12.81 2.67
CA LYS A 91 -59.39 -14.08 2.23
C LYS A 91 -60.81 -14.26 2.78
N ARG A 92 -61.04 -14.03 4.08
CA ARG A 92 -62.39 -14.13 4.65
C ARG A 92 -63.37 -13.12 4.04
N ALA A 93 -62.91 -11.89 3.75
CA ALA A 93 -63.74 -10.87 3.13
C ALA A 93 -64.10 -11.26 1.68
N GLU A 94 -63.12 -11.75 0.91
CA GLU A 94 -63.31 -12.25 -0.44
C GLU A 94 -64.28 -13.44 -0.47
N GLU A 95 -64.06 -14.44 0.39
CA GLU A 95 -64.95 -15.60 0.54
C GLU A 95 -66.37 -15.17 0.95
N SER A 96 -66.52 -14.22 1.86
CA SER A 96 -67.82 -13.70 2.30
C SER A 96 -68.55 -12.96 1.17
N ILE A 97 -67.84 -12.12 0.40
CA ILE A 97 -68.41 -11.39 -0.73
C ILE A 97 -68.79 -12.37 -1.84
N LEU A 98 -67.90 -13.31 -2.16
CA LEU A 98 -68.11 -14.32 -3.18
C LEU A 98 -69.31 -15.21 -2.82
N SER A 99 -69.38 -15.70 -1.59
CA SER A 99 -70.50 -16.50 -1.10
C SER A 99 -71.83 -15.73 -1.16
N ARG A 100 -71.84 -14.45 -0.76
CA ARG A 100 -73.02 -13.59 -0.85
C ARG A 100 -73.46 -13.37 -2.31
N ASN A 101 -72.52 -13.05 -3.18
CA ASN A 101 -72.79 -12.80 -4.59
C ASN A 101 -73.26 -14.08 -5.29
N TYR A 102 -72.63 -15.22 -5.00
CA TYR A 102 -73.02 -16.52 -5.53
C TYR A 102 -74.45 -16.89 -5.10
N LYS A 103 -74.79 -16.70 -3.82
CA LYS A 103 -76.14 -16.95 -3.31
C LYS A 103 -77.20 -16.05 -3.96
N LYS A 104 -76.89 -14.77 -4.16
CA LYS A 104 -77.77 -13.84 -4.91
C LYS A 104 -77.91 -14.26 -6.36
N HIS A 105 -76.81 -14.61 -7.04
CA HIS A 105 -76.83 -15.01 -8.43
C HIS A 105 -77.69 -16.27 -8.66
N ILE A 106 -77.60 -17.27 -7.77
CA ILE A 106 -78.47 -18.45 -7.81
C ILE A 106 -79.95 -18.06 -7.62
N GLN A 107 -80.24 -17.12 -6.74
CA GLN A 107 -81.61 -16.66 -6.49
C GLN A 107 -82.19 -15.89 -7.69
N ASP A 108 -81.38 -15.06 -8.35
CA ASP A 108 -81.81 -14.18 -9.45
C ASP A 108 -81.85 -14.91 -10.80
N TYR A 109 -80.93 -15.86 -11.02
CA TYR A 109 -80.69 -16.48 -12.34
C TYR A 109 -80.70 -18.01 -12.35
N GLY A 110 -80.86 -18.66 -11.19
CA GLY A 110 -80.78 -20.12 -11.06
C GLY A 110 -79.33 -20.63 -10.97
N SER A 111 -79.17 -21.96 -10.86
CA SER A 111 -77.84 -22.58 -10.82
C SER A 111 -77.06 -22.28 -12.10
N PRO A 112 -75.74 -21.99 -12.01
CA PRO A 112 -74.92 -21.74 -13.20
C PRO A 112 -75.05 -22.87 -14.23
N SER A 113 -75.30 -22.49 -15.48
CA SER A 113 -75.32 -23.43 -16.61
C SER A 113 -73.94 -24.09 -16.77
N PRO A 114 -73.87 -25.38 -17.16
CA PRO A 114 -72.61 -26.08 -17.41
C PRO A 114 -71.65 -25.34 -18.36
N PHE A 115 -72.20 -24.53 -19.28
CA PHE A 115 -71.43 -23.67 -20.18
C PHE A 115 -70.48 -22.71 -19.42
N TRP A 116 -70.96 -22.05 -18.36
CA TRP A 116 -70.15 -21.08 -17.61
C TRP A 116 -69.08 -21.75 -16.76
N VAL A 117 -69.35 -22.98 -16.28
CA VAL A 117 -68.35 -23.78 -15.55
C VAL A 117 -67.19 -24.11 -16.50
N GLN A 118 -67.50 -24.57 -17.71
CA GLN A 118 -66.50 -24.88 -18.72
C GLN A 118 -65.70 -23.64 -19.17
N GLU A 119 -66.36 -22.48 -19.34
CA GLU A 119 -65.67 -21.24 -19.69
C GLU A 119 -64.73 -20.77 -18.58
N LEU A 120 -65.14 -20.89 -17.31
CA LEU A 120 -64.29 -20.57 -16.17
C LEU A 120 -63.08 -21.49 -16.07
N GLU A 121 -63.25 -22.80 -16.34
CA GLU A 121 -62.14 -23.76 -16.40
C GLU A 121 -61.15 -23.42 -17.52
N SER A 122 -61.65 -23.05 -18.71
CA SER A 122 -60.83 -22.61 -19.83
C SER A 122 -60.02 -21.35 -19.50
N LEU A 123 -60.67 -20.34 -18.91
CA LEU A 123 -60.00 -19.10 -18.50
C LEU A 123 -58.98 -19.34 -17.39
N HIS A 124 -59.27 -20.23 -16.44
CA HIS A 124 -58.33 -20.61 -15.39
C HIS A 124 -57.04 -21.20 -15.98
N PHE A 125 -57.15 -22.13 -16.94
CA PHE A 125 -56.01 -22.72 -17.62
C PHE A 125 -55.16 -21.66 -18.35
N VAL A 126 -55.79 -20.71 -19.04
CA VAL A 126 -55.08 -19.61 -19.72
C VAL A 126 -54.34 -18.72 -18.71
N ILE A 127 -54.94 -18.45 -17.55
CA ILE A 127 -54.31 -17.68 -16.47
C ILE A 127 -53.11 -18.44 -15.91
N GLU A 128 -53.23 -19.73 -15.63
CA GLU A 128 -52.13 -20.57 -15.16
C GLU A 128 -50.96 -20.56 -16.15
N MET A 129 -51.25 -20.74 -17.44
CA MET A 129 -50.23 -20.65 -18.49
C MET A 129 -49.54 -19.28 -18.53
N LYS A 130 -50.29 -18.20 -18.38
CA LYS A 130 -49.72 -16.84 -18.36
C LYS A 130 -48.87 -16.61 -17.12
N ASN A 131 -49.28 -17.12 -15.96
CA ASN A 131 -48.51 -17.02 -14.72
C ASN A 131 -47.19 -17.79 -14.82
N GLU A 132 -47.20 -19.02 -15.35
CA GLU A 132 -45.97 -19.78 -15.57
C GLU A 132 -45.02 -19.01 -16.50
N ARG A 133 -45.56 -18.42 -17.58
CA ARG A 133 -44.76 -17.58 -18.48
C ARG A 133 -44.16 -16.36 -17.80
N ILE A 134 -44.89 -15.70 -16.90
CA ILE A 134 -44.37 -14.57 -16.12
C ILE A 134 -43.23 -15.04 -15.22
N HIS A 135 -43.40 -16.17 -14.51
CA HIS A 135 -42.34 -16.73 -13.67
C HIS A 135 -41.08 -17.11 -14.44
N GLU A 136 -41.22 -17.63 -15.68
CA GLU A 136 -40.06 -17.85 -16.56
C GLU A 136 -39.33 -16.55 -16.90
N LEU A 137 -40.07 -15.46 -17.17
CA LEU A 137 -39.48 -14.16 -17.47
C LEU A 137 -38.78 -13.57 -16.25
N ASP A 138 -39.36 -13.69 -15.05
CA ASP A 138 -38.75 -13.23 -13.81
C ASP A 138 -37.42 -13.95 -13.53
N LYS A 139 -37.37 -15.28 -13.73
CA LYS A 139 -36.12 -16.06 -13.61
C LYS A 139 -35.03 -15.56 -14.57
N ARG A 140 -35.40 -15.24 -15.82
CA ARG A 140 -34.47 -14.69 -16.82
C ARG A 140 -34.02 -13.28 -16.45
N LEU A 141 -34.91 -12.46 -15.92
CA LEU A 141 -34.61 -11.10 -15.48
C LEU A 141 -33.54 -11.11 -14.37
N ILE A 142 -33.75 -11.92 -13.32
CA ILE A 142 -32.79 -12.07 -12.21
C ILE A 142 -31.42 -12.54 -12.73
N HIS A 143 -31.41 -13.51 -13.65
CA HIS A 143 -30.17 -13.99 -14.27
C HIS A 143 -29.44 -12.87 -15.02
N MET A 144 -30.17 -12.08 -15.80
CA MET A 144 -29.61 -10.95 -16.55
C MET A 144 -29.08 -9.86 -15.62
N GLU A 145 -29.79 -9.54 -14.53
CA GLU A 145 -29.32 -8.59 -13.51
C GLU A 145 -28.02 -9.06 -12.86
N THR A 146 -27.93 -10.35 -12.52
CA THR A 146 -26.70 -10.95 -11.96
C THR A 146 -25.52 -10.85 -12.94
N VAL A 147 -25.75 -11.10 -14.22
CA VAL A 147 -24.70 -10.98 -15.25
C VAL A 147 -24.29 -9.51 -15.43
N LYS A 148 -25.25 -8.58 -15.40
CA LYS A 148 -24.97 -7.14 -15.47
C LYS A 148 -24.08 -6.68 -14.32
N GLU A 149 -24.36 -7.10 -13.08
CA GLU A 149 -23.54 -6.77 -11.91
C GLU A 149 -22.10 -7.30 -12.06
N LYS A 150 -21.94 -8.55 -12.54
CA LYS A 150 -20.61 -9.12 -12.83
C LYS A 150 -19.85 -8.33 -13.89
N ASN A 151 -20.54 -7.90 -14.96
CA ASN A 151 -19.92 -7.08 -16.00
C ASN A 151 -19.43 -5.74 -15.44
N LEU A 152 -20.23 -5.07 -14.60
CA LEU A 152 -19.80 -3.82 -13.95
C LEU A 152 -18.54 -4.01 -13.10
N MET A 153 -18.49 -5.06 -12.29
CA MET A 153 -17.29 -5.37 -11.50
C MET A 153 -16.05 -5.65 -12.38
N LEU A 154 -16.23 -6.32 -13.51
CA LEU A 154 -15.15 -6.58 -14.46
C LEU A 154 -14.69 -5.30 -15.16
N GLU A 155 -15.61 -4.40 -15.50
CA GLU A 155 -15.29 -3.08 -16.07
C GLU A 155 -14.44 -2.26 -15.10
N GLU A 156 -14.82 -2.18 -13.81
CA GLU A 156 -14.02 -1.53 -12.78
C GLU A 156 -12.64 -2.19 -12.61
N LYS A 157 -12.58 -3.53 -12.68
CA LYS A 157 -11.30 -4.23 -12.61
C LYS A 157 -10.40 -3.93 -13.81
N ILE A 158 -10.98 -3.80 -15.00
CA ILE A 158 -10.25 -3.41 -16.21
C ILE A 158 -9.71 -1.99 -16.06
N THR A 159 -10.52 -1.04 -15.60
CA THR A 159 -10.07 0.36 -15.44
C THR A 159 -8.95 0.49 -14.42
N THR A 160 -9.04 -0.23 -13.29
CA THR A 160 -7.97 -0.24 -12.29
C THR A 160 -6.67 -0.85 -12.82
N LEU A 161 -6.75 -1.99 -13.52
CA LEU A 161 -5.58 -2.61 -14.14
C LEU A 161 -4.96 -1.73 -15.23
N GLN A 162 -5.77 -1.02 -16.01
CA GLN A 162 -5.28 -0.06 -17.00
C GLN A 162 -4.51 1.09 -16.35
N GLN A 163 -5.03 1.63 -15.24
CA GLN A 163 -4.35 2.68 -14.48
C GLN A 163 -3.02 2.19 -13.91
N GLU A 164 -3.01 1.01 -13.27
CA GLU A 164 -1.77 0.40 -12.73
C GLU A 164 -0.72 0.15 -13.83
N ASN A 165 -1.17 -0.24 -15.02
CA ASN A 165 -0.29 -0.49 -16.16
C ASN A 165 0.36 0.81 -16.67
N GLU A 166 -0.40 1.90 -16.80
CA GLU A 166 0.16 3.20 -17.19
C GLU A 166 1.13 3.73 -16.11
N ASP A 167 0.80 3.59 -14.83
CA ASP A 167 1.69 3.97 -13.73
C ASP A 167 3.01 3.18 -13.76
N LEU A 168 2.96 1.88 -14.09
CA LEU A 168 4.15 1.07 -14.31
C LEU A 168 4.94 1.53 -15.54
N HIS A 169 4.27 1.86 -16.64
CA HIS A 169 4.92 2.39 -17.84
C HIS A 169 5.63 3.71 -17.58
N ILE A 170 5.00 4.65 -16.85
CA ILE A 170 5.62 5.93 -16.47
C ILE A 170 6.83 5.68 -15.57
N ARG A 171 6.70 4.82 -14.55
CA ARG A 171 7.84 4.45 -13.68
C ARG A 171 8.99 3.83 -14.46
N GLY A 172 8.69 2.93 -15.40
CA GLY A 172 9.69 2.31 -16.27
C GLY A 172 10.42 3.34 -17.14
N ARG A 173 9.68 4.26 -17.77
CA ARG A 173 10.27 5.37 -18.55
C ARG A 173 11.20 6.23 -17.69
N ASN A 174 10.77 6.59 -16.49
CA ASN A 174 11.58 7.38 -15.55
C ASN A 174 12.87 6.63 -15.14
N GLN A 175 12.77 5.34 -14.86
CA GLN A 175 13.93 4.53 -14.51
C GLN A 175 14.95 4.44 -15.66
N VAL A 176 14.49 4.31 -16.91
CA VAL A 176 15.36 4.32 -18.09
C VAL A 176 16.08 5.66 -18.23
N VAL A 177 15.37 6.78 -18.06
CA VAL A 177 15.96 8.13 -18.10
C VAL A 177 17.00 8.30 -17.00
N MET A 178 16.67 7.92 -15.75
CA MET A 178 17.60 7.97 -14.62
C MET A 178 18.85 7.10 -14.84
N SER A 179 18.67 5.89 -15.38
CA SER A 179 19.78 4.99 -15.68
C SER A 179 20.70 5.57 -16.76
N ARG A 180 20.13 6.23 -17.78
CA ARG A 180 20.90 6.92 -18.81
C ARG A 180 21.69 8.09 -18.21
N GLN A 181 21.05 8.94 -17.40
CA GLN A 181 21.72 10.07 -16.74
C GLN A 181 22.89 9.60 -15.87
N LEU A 182 22.67 8.58 -15.03
CA LEU A 182 23.72 8.03 -14.18
C LEU A 182 24.89 7.47 -15.00
N SER A 183 24.60 6.86 -16.15
CA SER A 183 25.64 6.35 -17.06
C SER A 183 26.44 7.48 -17.70
N GLU A 184 25.78 8.57 -18.09
CA GLU A 184 26.43 9.77 -18.63
C GLU A 184 27.31 10.44 -17.55
N ASP A 185 26.82 10.59 -16.32
CA ASP A 185 27.59 11.12 -15.18
C ASP A 185 28.81 10.24 -14.84
N LEU A 186 28.65 8.91 -14.87
CA LEU A 186 29.76 7.96 -14.68
C LEU A 186 30.82 8.07 -15.78
N LEU A 187 30.43 8.33 -17.02
CA LEU A 187 31.37 8.55 -18.12
C LEU A 187 32.14 9.87 -17.91
N LEU A 188 31.44 10.95 -17.61
CA LEU A 188 32.05 12.27 -17.39
C LEU A 188 33.04 12.27 -16.20
N THR A 189 32.68 11.59 -15.11
CA THR A 189 33.56 11.45 -13.94
C THR A 189 34.81 10.62 -14.25
N ARG A 190 34.70 9.57 -15.06
CA ARG A 190 35.87 8.80 -15.53
C ARG A 190 36.79 9.63 -16.41
N GLU A 191 36.24 10.38 -17.36
CA GLU A 191 37.04 11.28 -18.22
C GLU A 191 37.77 12.35 -17.42
N ALA A 192 37.10 12.93 -16.41
CA ALA A 192 37.72 13.91 -15.51
C ALA A 192 38.86 13.29 -14.69
N LEU A 193 38.65 12.08 -14.16
CA LEU A 193 39.68 11.33 -13.41
C LEU A 193 40.88 11.00 -14.30
N GLU A 194 40.66 10.58 -15.54
CA GLU A 194 41.75 10.31 -16.49
C GLU A 194 42.58 11.56 -16.77
N LYS A 195 41.93 12.70 -17.02
CA LYS A 195 42.58 14.01 -17.20
C LYS A 195 43.39 14.41 -15.97
N GLU A 196 42.83 14.26 -14.78
CA GLU A 196 43.56 14.54 -13.53
C GLU A 196 44.79 13.63 -13.39
N SER A 197 44.68 12.33 -13.72
CA SER A 197 45.81 11.40 -13.70
C SER A 197 46.91 11.78 -14.68
N GLN A 198 46.55 12.31 -15.85
CA GLN A 198 47.50 12.77 -16.87
C GLN A 198 48.24 14.01 -16.38
N LEU A 199 47.51 15.00 -15.84
CA LEU A 199 48.10 16.20 -15.25
C LEU A 199 49.01 15.87 -14.06
N ARG A 200 48.61 14.94 -13.19
CA ARG A 200 49.47 14.46 -12.09
C ARG A 200 50.77 13.85 -12.59
N ARG A 201 50.73 13.05 -13.66
CA ARG A 201 51.93 12.46 -14.27
C ARG A 201 52.85 13.53 -14.86
N GLN A 202 52.30 14.53 -15.56
CA GLN A 202 53.06 15.64 -16.10
C GLN A 202 53.73 16.46 -14.99
N LEU A 203 52.98 16.84 -13.95
CA LEU A 203 53.51 17.59 -12.81
C LEU A 203 54.60 16.79 -12.06
N GLN A 204 54.45 15.48 -11.95
CA GLN A 204 55.46 14.61 -11.37
C GLN A 204 56.75 14.57 -12.20
N GLN A 205 56.64 14.51 -13.53
CA GLN A 205 57.80 14.60 -14.44
C GLN A 205 58.49 15.95 -14.32
N GLU A 206 57.74 17.07 -14.36
CA GLU A 206 58.29 18.41 -14.16
C GLU A 206 58.98 18.56 -12.81
N LYS A 207 58.38 18.01 -11.74
CA LYS A 207 58.99 17.98 -10.41
C LYS A 207 60.31 17.21 -10.42
N GLU A 208 60.37 16.05 -11.05
CA GLU A 208 61.60 15.25 -11.17
C GLU A 208 62.66 16.01 -11.99
N GLU A 209 62.31 16.61 -13.12
CA GLU A 209 63.21 17.45 -13.92
C GLU A 209 63.77 18.64 -13.12
N LEU A 210 62.92 19.33 -12.35
CA LEU A 210 63.35 20.44 -11.50
C LEU A 210 64.28 19.95 -10.38
N LEU A 211 64.00 18.80 -9.77
CA LEU A 211 64.90 18.19 -8.78
C LEU A 211 66.25 17.84 -9.41
N TYR A 212 66.27 17.28 -10.63
CA TYR A 212 67.51 17.02 -11.36
C TYR A 212 68.29 18.31 -11.67
N ARG A 213 67.62 19.42 -12.02
CA ARG A 213 68.30 20.72 -12.22
C ARG A 213 68.89 21.27 -10.92
N VAL A 214 68.20 21.12 -9.79
CA VAL A 214 68.67 21.58 -8.48
C VAL A 214 69.81 20.70 -7.94
N LEU A 215 69.75 19.39 -8.12
CA LEU A 215 70.73 18.42 -7.62
C LEU A 215 71.93 18.23 -8.56
N GLY A 216 71.75 18.37 -9.87
CA GLY A 216 72.77 18.20 -10.90
C GLY A 216 73.56 19.48 -11.23
N ALA A 217 73.23 20.61 -10.61
CA ALA A 217 73.95 21.86 -10.77
C ALA A 217 74.99 22.05 -9.65
N ASP A 218 76.21 21.55 -9.89
CA ASP A 218 77.43 22.27 -9.50
C ASP A 218 77.98 22.97 -10.75
N ALA A 219 77.42 24.14 -11.10
CA ALA A 219 78.14 25.25 -11.75
C ALA A 219 77.25 26.50 -11.92
N SER A 220 77.51 27.47 -11.04
CA SER A 220 77.38 28.93 -11.20
C SER A 220 76.01 29.60 -10.97
N PRO A 221 75.91 30.53 -10.00
CA PRO A 221 74.84 31.49 -9.94
C PRO A 221 75.18 32.63 -10.91
N THR A 222 74.49 32.68 -12.04
CA THR A 222 74.40 33.93 -12.80
C THR A 222 72.95 34.34 -12.78
N PHE A 223 72.60 35.15 -11.80
CA PHE A 223 71.49 36.09 -11.94
C PHE A 223 71.91 37.15 -12.96
N PRO A 224 71.28 37.26 -14.13
CA PRO A 224 71.24 38.52 -14.84
C PRO A 224 70.09 39.32 -14.24
N LEU A 225 70.44 40.38 -13.48
CA LEU A 225 69.55 41.52 -13.32
C LEU A 225 69.25 42.05 -14.74
N ALA A 226 68.04 41.80 -15.23
CA ALA A 226 67.51 42.45 -16.41
C ALA A 226 66.27 43.25 -16.03
N SER A 227 66.29 44.50 -16.47
CA SER A 227 65.43 45.62 -16.10
C SER A 227 63.96 45.46 -16.45
N VAL A 228 63.12 45.92 -15.52
CA VAL A 228 61.78 46.52 -15.63
C VAL A 228 61.18 46.66 -17.04
N THR A 229 59.96 46.16 -17.21
CA THR A 229 58.85 46.93 -17.83
C THR A 229 57.50 46.45 -17.26
N PRO A 230 56.61 47.35 -16.80
CA PRO A 230 55.33 46.96 -16.19
C PRO A 230 54.29 46.65 -17.26
N PRO A 231 53.53 45.53 -17.18
CA PRO A 231 52.33 45.38 -17.99
C PRO A 231 51.17 46.14 -17.33
N LYS A 232 50.52 46.95 -18.17
CA LYS A 232 49.29 47.69 -17.89
C LYS A 232 48.25 46.83 -17.19
N VAL A 233 47.77 47.33 -16.07
CA VAL A 233 46.52 46.90 -15.45
C VAL A 233 45.38 47.38 -16.37
N SER A 234 44.67 46.44 -16.98
CA SER A 234 43.36 46.70 -17.59
C SER A 234 42.30 46.07 -16.68
N PHE A 235 41.71 46.90 -15.83
CA PHE A 235 40.41 46.60 -15.25
C PHE A 235 39.38 46.69 -16.37
N LEU A 236 38.69 45.59 -16.66
CA LEU A 236 37.37 45.65 -17.27
C LEU A 236 36.42 44.90 -16.35
N ALA A 237 35.77 45.70 -15.52
CA ALA A 237 34.45 45.39 -15.01
C ALA A 237 33.50 45.27 -16.21
N THR A 238 32.75 44.17 -16.29
CA THR A 238 31.28 44.11 -16.39
C THR A 238 30.87 42.66 -16.27
#